data_AF-A0AAE9X9F2-F1
#
_entry.id   AF-A0AAE9X9F2-F1
#
_cell.length_a   1.000
_cell.length_b   1.000
_cell.length_c   1.000
_cell.angle_alpha   90.00
_cell.angle_beta   90.00
_cell.angle_gamma   90.00
#
_symmetry.space_group_name_H-M   'P 1'
#
loop_
_entity.id
_entity.type
_entity.pdbx_description
1 polymer ?
#
loop_
_entity_poly.entity_id
_entity_poly.type
_entity_poly.pdbx_seq_one_letter_code
_entity_poly.pdbx_strand_id
1 'polypeptide(L)'
;MWEINKGIGRTVEFKGLKSQYLFIFAGGLLATFILVVICYMCGMNQYLCLGMGVSGATLVVWQTFAMNRKYGEHGLMKRGAARRHPRYLLSRRPVRRILSVRAVTTNEPTP
;
A
#
# COMPACT_ATOMS: atom_id res chain seq x y z
N MET A 1 -1.80 -35.55 12.31
CA MET A 1 -1.02 -34.30 12.40
C MET A 1 -1.46 -33.44 11.22
N TRP A 2 -2.16 -32.34 11.46
CA TRP A 2 -2.81 -31.56 10.40
C TRP A 2 -1.79 -30.63 9.74
N GLU A 3 -1.61 -30.74 8.42
CA GLU A 3 -0.83 -29.76 7.65
C GLU A 3 -1.63 -28.46 7.56
N ILE A 4 -1.36 -27.55 8.48
CA ILE A 4 -1.84 -26.17 8.38
C ILE A 4 -1.10 -25.51 7.22
N ASN A 5 -1.81 -25.32 6.11
CA ASN A 5 -1.33 -24.58 4.94
C ASN A 5 -1.20 -23.09 5.31
N LYS A 6 0.03 -22.64 5.55
CA LYS A 6 0.41 -21.27 6.00
C LYS A 6 0.18 -20.17 4.94
N GLY A 7 -0.71 -20.40 3.97
CA GLY A 7 -1.15 -19.41 3.00
C GLY A 7 -2.34 -18.57 3.47
N ILE A 8 -3.11 -19.03 4.46
CA ILE A 8 -4.33 -18.39 4.97
C ILE A 8 -3.94 -17.30 5.97
N GLY A 9 -3.46 -16.15 5.49
CA GLY A 9 -3.09 -15.03 6.37
C GLY A 9 -1.99 -14.13 5.83
N ARG A 10 -1.39 -14.46 4.69
CA ARG A 10 -0.50 -13.52 3.99
C ARG A 10 -1.37 -12.41 3.41
N THR A 11 -1.16 -11.16 3.82
CA THR A 11 -1.83 -10.00 3.22
C THR A 11 -1.74 -10.11 1.71
N VAL A 12 -2.85 -9.92 0.99
CA VAL A 12 -2.96 -10.16 -0.46
C VAL A 12 -1.94 -9.33 -1.25
N GLU A 13 -0.74 -9.88 -1.37
CA GLU A 13 0.37 -9.45 -2.19
C GLU A 13 0.34 -10.37 -3.40
N PHE A 14 -0.57 -10.04 -4.31
CA PHE A 14 -0.65 -10.74 -5.58
C PHE A 14 0.56 -10.32 -6.42
N LYS A 15 1.55 -11.21 -6.58
CA LYS A 15 2.62 -11.14 -7.59
C LYS A 15 3.10 -9.70 -7.92
N GLY A 16 3.58 -8.97 -6.92
CA GLY A 16 4.18 -7.63 -7.11
C GLY A 16 3.24 -6.42 -7.03
N LEU A 17 1.92 -6.62 -6.84
CA LEU A 17 0.98 -5.57 -6.45
C LEU A 17 0.47 -5.82 -5.02
N LYS A 18 0.82 -4.90 -4.12
CA LYS A 18 0.30 -4.85 -2.75
C LYS A 18 -1.20 -4.53 -2.77
N SER A 19 -1.96 -5.14 -1.87
CA SER A 19 -3.42 -4.95 -1.72
C SER A 19 -3.89 -3.49 -1.80
N GLN A 20 -3.14 -2.53 -1.24
CA GLN A 20 -3.50 -1.11 -1.24
C GLN A 20 -3.58 -0.50 -2.64
N TYR A 21 -2.62 -0.78 -3.52
CA TYR A 21 -2.64 -0.26 -4.89
C TYR A 21 -3.68 -0.99 -5.75
N LEU A 22 -3.95 -2.26 -5.46
CA LEU A 22 -5.01 -3.05 -6.09
C LEU A 22 -6.40 -2.45 -5.81
N PHE A 23 -6.66 -2.00 -4.58
CA PHE A 23 -7.92 -1.34 -4.24
C PHE A 23 -8.10 -0.01 -4.99
N ILE A 24 -7.04 0.80 -5.12
CA ILE A 24 -7.07 2.05 -5.91
C ILE A 24 -7.32 1.75 -7.38
N PHE A 25 -6.70 0.70 -7.92
CA PHE A 25 -6.89 0.26 -9.29
C PHE A 25 -8.33 -0.18 -9.56
N ALA A 26 -8.86 -1.07 -8.73
CA ALA A 26 -10.23 -1.57 -8.85
C ALA A 26 -11.26 -0.44 -8.69
N GLY A 27 -11.06 0.44 -7.69
CA GLY A 27 -11.92 1.62 -7.49
C GLY A 27 -11.85 2.61 -8.66
N GLY A 28 -10.65 2.85 -9.20
CA GLY A 28 -10.45 3.71 -10.37
C GLY A 28 -11.15 3.17 -11.62
N LEU A 29 -11.00 1.87 -11.91
CA LEU A 29 -11.69 1.21 -13.02
C LEU A 29 -13.22 1.25 -12.84
N LEU A 30 -13.71 0.99 -11.63
CA LEU A 30 -15.14 1.07 -11.33
C LEU A 30 -15.68 2.49 -11.54
N ALA A 31 -14.94 3.51 -11.10
CA ALA A 31 -15.31 4.91 -11.31
C ALA A 31 -15.32 5.29 -12.79
N THR A 32 -14.30 4.88 -13.56
CA THR A 32 -14.27 5.09 -15.02
C THR A 32 -15.44 4.41 -15.71
N PHE A 33 -15.79 3.19 -15.30
CA PHE A 33 -16.94 2.48 -15.84
C PHE A 33 -18.26 3.22 -15.57
N ILE A 34 -18.50 3.63 -14.32
CA ILE A 34 -19.71 4.39 -13.95
C ILE A 34 -19.77 5.71 -14.73
N LEU A 35 -18.66 6.43 -14.86
CA LEU A 35 -18.57 7.68 -15.61
C LEU A 35 -18.96 7.50 -17.08
N VAL A 36 -18.42 6.46 -17.73
CA VAL A 36 -18.76 6.11 -19.11
C VAL A 36 -20.25 5.80 -19.25
N VAL A 37 -20.83 5.02 -18.34
CA VAL A 37 -22.26 4.69 -18.35
C VAL A 37 -23.13 5.95 -18.20
N ILE A 38 -22.78 6.86 -17.29
CA ILE A 38 -23.52 8.12 -17.10
C ILE A 38 -23.40 8.99 -18.36
N CYS A 39 -22.20 9.15 -18.91
CA CYS A 39 -21.98 9.89 -20.16
C CYS A 39 -22.78 9.30 -21.33
N TYR A 40 -22.88 7.98 -21.42
CA TYR A 40 -23.70 7.30 -22.41
C TYR A 40 -25.20 7.60 -22.22
N MET A 41 -25.69 7.54 -20.98
CA MET A 41 -27.09 7.89 -20.67
C MET A 41 -27.42 9.36 -20.94
N CYS A 42 -26.43 10.27 -20.85
CA CYS A 42 -26.58 11.67 -21.26
C CYS A 42 -26.66 11.88 -22.79
N GLY A 43 -26.59 10.81 -23.59
CA GLY A 43 -26.70 10.90 -25.06
C GLY A 43 -25.42 11.34 -25.77
N MET A 44 -24.25 11.21 -25.12
CA MET A 44 -22.97 11.51 -25.77
C MET A 44 -22.67 10.55 -26.92
N ASN A 45 -21.93 11.04 -27.93
CA ASN A 45 -21.49 10.22 -29.05
C ASN A 45 -20.68 9.01 -28.57
N GLN A 46 -21.03 7.82 -29.07
CA GLN A 46 -20.42 6.55 -28.69
C GLN A 46 -18.90 6.54 -28.87
N TYR A 47 -18.37 7.20 -29.89
CA TYR A 47 -16.92 7.32 -30.11
C TYR A 47 -16.22 8.11 -29.00
N LEU A 48 -16.85 9.19 -28.51
CA LEU A 48 -16.32 9.98 -27.39
C LEU A 48 -16.40 9.19 -26.09
N CYS A 49 -17.50 8.47 -25.88
CA CYS A 49 -17.70 7.63 -24.71
C CYS A 49 -16.65 6.50 -24.63
N LEU A 50 -16.39 5.85 -25.78
CA LEU A 50 -15.35 4.84 -25.91
C LEU A 50 -13.96 5.43 -25.68
N GLY A 51 -13.68 6.59 -26.28
CA GLY A 51 -12.41 7.31 -26.12
C GLY A 51 -12.13 7.68 -24.67
N MET A 52 -13.13 8.21 -23.94
CA MET A 52 -13.01 8.53 -22.52
C MET A 52 -12.83 7.28 -21.65
N GLY A 53 -13.52 6.19 -21.98
CA GLY A 53 -13.37 4.92 -21.26
C GLY A 53 -11.97 4.33 -21.41
N VAL A 54 -11.46 4.24 -22.64
CA VAL A 54 -10.13 3.69 -22.93
C VAL A 54 -9.02 4.58 -22.37
N SER A 55 -9.11 5.90 -22.58
CA SER A 55 -8.12 6.84 -22.00
C SER A 55 -8.16 6.84 -20.48
N GLY A 56 -9.34 6.87 -19.87
CA GLY A 56 -9.52 6.81 -18.41
C GLY A 56 -8.95 5.52 -17.81
N ALA A 57 -9.28 4.37 -18.40
CA ALA A 57 -8.74 3.08 -17.94
C ALA A 57 -7.20 3.04 -18.07
N THR A 58 -6.66 3.48 -19.21
CA THR A 58 -5.21 3.53 -19.44
C THR A 58 -4.50 4.44 -18.44
N LEU A 59 -5.07 5.62 -18.15
CA LEU A 59 -4.56 6.55 -17.15
C LEU A 59 -4.59 5.96 -15.74
N VAL A 60 -5.67 5.27 -15.36
CA VAL A 60 -5.79 4.60 -14.05
C VAL A 60 -4.76 3.49 -13.90
N VAL A 61 -4.61 2.64 -14.93
CA VAL A 61 -3.57 1.59 -14.98
C VAL A 61 -2.19 2.24 -14.82
N TRP A 62 -1.88 3.23 -15.66
CA TRP A 62 -0.57 3.88 -15.66
C TRP A 62 -0.27 4.58 -14.33
N GLN A 63 -1.22 5.34 -13.77
CA GLN A 63 -1.06 5.96 -12.46
C GLN A 63 -0.82 4.92 -11.36
N THR A 64 -1.57 3.81 -11.37
CA THR A 64 -1.42 2.75 -10.37
C THR A 64 -0.03 2.12 -10.47
N PHE A 65 0.43 1.78 -11.67
CA PHE A 65 1.77 1.21 -11.87
C PHE A 65 2.90 2.20 -11.59
N ALA A 66 2.72 3.48 -11.95
CA ALA A 66 3.69 4.53 -11.64
C ALA A 66 3.80 4.75 -10.12
N MET A 67 2.68 4.72 -9.40
CA MET A 67 2.68 4.78 -7.94
C MET A 67 3.31 3.54 -7.31
N ASN A 68 3.03 2.35 -7.86
CA ASN A 68 3.64 1.10 -7.41
C ASN A 68 5.18 1.18 -7.54
N ARG A 69 5.69 1.71 -8.66
CA ARG A 69 7.13 1.84 -8.93
C ARG A 69 7.82 2.96 -8.13
N LYS A 70 7.13 4.09 -7.91
CA LYS A 70 7.69 5.28 -7.23
C LYS A 70 7.74 5.15 -5.70
N TYR A 71 6.79 4.42 -5.10
CA TYR A 71 6.67 4.34 -3.64
C TYR A 71 7.05 2.97 -3.05
N GLY A 72 7.06 1.90 -3.87
CA GLY A 72 7.42 0.57 -3.43
C GLY A 72 6.52 0.01 -2.32
N GLU A 73 6.88 -1.15 -1.79
CA GLU A 73 6.05 -1.94 -0.87
C GLU A 73 5.76 -1.25 0.47
N HIS A 74 6.63 -0.34 0.90
CA HIS A 74 6.52 0.34 2.19
C HIS A 74 6.21 1.84 2.07
N GLY A 75 6.13 2.45 0.87
CA GLY A 75 6.00 3.91 0.74
C GLY A 75 4.67 4.47 1.25
N LEU A 76 3.54 3.82 0.92
CA LEU A 76 2.23 4.22 1.45
C LEU A 76 2.09 3.93 2.95
N MET A 77 2.55 2.76 3.40
CA MET A 77 2.53 2.41 4.83
C MET A 77 3.47 3.29 5.67
N LYS A 78 4.62 3.69 5.14
CA LYS A 78 5.56 4.62 5.78
C LYS A 78 5.02 6.05 5.82
N ARG A 79 4.29 6.50 4.79
CA ARG A 79 3.54 7.78 4.82
C ARG A 79 2.38 7.75 5.81
N GLY A 80 1.64 6.64 5.88
CA GLY A 80 0.58 6.44 6.87
C GLY A 80 1.13 6.42 8.30
N ALA A 81 2.23 5.70 8.52
CA ALA A 81 2.93 5.65 9.81
C ALA A 81 3.52 7.01 10.20
N ALA A 82 4.06 7.78 9.26
CA ALA A 82 4.55 9.13 9.51
C ALA A 82 3.42 10.10 9.91
N ARG A 83 2.24 10.00 9.27
CA ARG A 83 1.06 10.80 9.66
C ARG A 83 0.48 10.39 11.01
N ARG A 84 0.64 9.12 11.41
CA ARG A 84 0.19 8.57 12.69
C ARG A 84 1.27 8.64 13.77
N HIS A 85 2.43 9.24 13.49
CA HIS A 85 3.53 9.32 14.44
C HIS A 85 3.15 10.25 15.61
N PRO A 86 3.05 9.73 16.84
CA PRO A 86 2.75 10.54 18.00
C PRO A 86 3.90 11.53 18.26
N ARG A 87 3.57 12.76 18.67
CA ARG A 87 4.50 13.84 19.00
C ARG A 87 5.43 13.57 20.20
N TYR A 88 5.47 12.34 20.73
CA TYR A 88 6.12 12.01 22.01
C TYR A 88 7.23 10.95 21.95
N LEU A 89 7.60 10.43 20.78
CA LEU A 89 8.81 9.60 20.68
C LEU A 89 10.06 10.46 20.47
N LEU A 90 10.31 11.36 21.41
CA LEU A 90 11.61 12.01 21.56
C LEU A 90 12.50 11.09 22.43
N SER A 91 12.89 9.93 21.90
CA SER A 91 14.01 9.20 22.50
C SER A 91 15.29 9.95 22.15
N ARG A 92 15.68 10.89 23.02
CA ARG A 92 17.00 11.54 22.99
C ARG A 92 18.15 10.57 23.33
N ARG A 93 17.85 9.28 23.56
CA ARG A 93 18.87 8.27 23.88
C ARG A 93 19.20 7.46 22.63
N PRO A 94 20.45 7.51 22.17
CA PRO A 94 20.84 6.79 20.97
C PRO A 94 20.80 5.28 21.28
N VAL A 95 20.21 4.50 20.36
CA VAL A 95 19.93 3.06 20.48
C VAL A 95 21.17 2.25 20.92
N ARG A 96 22.37 2.70 20.54
CA ARG A 96 23.67 2.16 21.01
C ARG A 96 23.78 2.03 22.54
N ARG A 97 23.19 2.94 23.31
CA ARG A 97 23.26 2.93 24.78
C ARG A 97 22.37 1.83 25.39
N ILE A 98 21.25 1.51 24.75
CA ILE A 98 20.32 0.46 25.23
C ILE A 98 20.92 -0.93 24.97
N LEU A 99 21.59 -1.11 23.81
CA LEU A 99 22.29 -2.36 23.49
C LEU A 99 23.53 -2.56 24.39
N SER A 100 24.24 -1.48 24.73
CA SER A 100 25.39 -1.52 25.64
C SER A 100 25.02 -1.89 27.08
N VAL A 101 23.89 -1.40 27.62
CA VAL A 101 23.46 -1.75 28.99
C VAL A 101 23.15 -3.24 29.12
N ARG A 102 22.53 -3.83 28.10
CA ARG A 102 22.17 -5.26 28.12
C ARG A 102 23.39 -6.18 28.07
N ALA A 103 24.46 -5.77 27.38
CA ALA A 103 25.70 -6.53 27.31
C ALA A 103 26.49 -6.53 28.64
N VAL A 104 26.28 -5.54 29.51
CA VAL A 104 26.97 -5.43 30.81
C VAL A 104 26.27 -6.27 31.89
N THR A 105 24.95 -6.48 31.80
CA THR A 105 24.17 -7.21 32.81
C THR A 105 24.16 -8.74 32.66
N THR A 106 25.00 -9.32 31.78
CA THR A 106 25.12 -10.80 31.64
C THR A 106 26.53 -11.27 32.03
N ASN A 107 27.14 -10.64 33.04
CA ASN A 107 28.37 -11.13 33.66
C ASN A 107 28.35 -10.81 35.17
N GLU A 108 27.35 -11.32 35.89
CA GLU A 108 27.45 -11.44 37.34
C GLU A 108 27.64 -12.93 37.70
N PRO A 109 28.81 -13.33 38.21
CA PRO A 109 29.00 -14.65 38.78
C PRO A 109 28.34 -14.68 40.15
N THR A 110 27.41 -15.62 40.34
CA THR A 110 26.83 -15.97 41.64
C THR A 110 27.94 -16.46 42.58
N PRO A 111 28.06 -15.94 43.82
CA PRO A 111 28.85 -16.58 44.86
C PRO A 111 28.20 -17.89 45.35
#